data_AF-A0A0J6S3W1-F1
#
_entry.id   AF-A0A0J6S3W1-F1
#
_cell.length_a   1.000
_cell.length_b   1.000
_cell.length_c   1.000
_cell.angle_alpha   90.00
_cell.angle_beta   90.00
_cell.angle_gamma   90.00
#
_symmetry.space_group_name_H-M   'P 1'
#
loop_
_entity.id
_entity.type
_entity.pdbx_description
1 polymer ?
#
loop_
_entity_poly.entity_id
_entity_poly.type
_entity_poly.pdbx_seq_one_letter_code
_entity_poly.pdbx_strand_id
1 'polypeptide(L)'
;TAPSSGNGVYAYGGSSLFPTNTYQNTNYWVDVVFNPNSSATNQAPNAVNDTGPAVTRNSAVTFATSTLLANDTDPNGDALSITNVSGPTNGTVSLNTTNATVTFTPTTGYTGAAGFTYAISDGRGGTSSANVTLTVSAPGTAPVSLFSSSSTPAATNTNDLNPVELGVKFQASSAGTISAIKFYKGSQNTGTHIGTLWSSTGQALATATFTGESASGWQTATFSSPVTLTPGATYTASYHTNAGRYSNTANAFANAVTSGPLTAPASDTSGGNGVFAYGSTSLFPTQSFNRSNYWVDVVFNPSAAA
;
A
#
# COMPACT_ATOMS: atom_id res chain seq x y z
N THR A 1 -0.44 37.70 -46.29
CA THR A 1 -0.81 38.09 -47.67
C THR A 1 -2.14 38.80 -47.65
N ALA A 2 -2.40 39.72 -48.58
CA ALA A 2 -3.68 40.43 -48.66
C ALA A 2 -4.56 39.86 -49.79
N PRO A 3 -5.89 39.75 -49.60
CA PRO A 3 -6.79 39.19 -50.60
C PRO A 3 -6.92 40.09 -51.83
N SER A 4 -7.16 39.48 -53.00
CA SER A 4 -7.29 40.17 -54.29
C SER A 4 -8.62 40.92 -54.49
N SER A 5 -9.61 40.69 -53.63
CA SER A 5 -10.92 41.36 -53.63
C SER A 5 -11.32 41.75 -52.21
N GLY A 6 -11.98 42.90 -52.05
CA GLY A 6 -12.48 43.36 -50.75
C GLY A 6 -11.41 43.96 -49.82
N ASN A 7 -10.20 44.20 -50.33
CA ASN A 7 -9.12 44.88 -49.60
C ASN A 7 -9.07 46.38 -49.93
N GLY A 8 -8.41 47.17 -49.08
CA GLY A 8 -8.43 48.64 -49.19
C GLY A 8 -9.75 49.19 -48.63
N VAL A 9 -9.93 49.09 -47.32
CA VAL A 9 -11.19 49.40 -46.64
C VAL A 9 -11.18 50.76 -45.92
N TYR A 10 -12.33 51.41 -45.84
CA TYR A 10 -12.52 52.68 -45.12
C TYR A 10 -13.92 52.81 -44.49
N ALA A 11 -14.08 53.75 -43.56
CA ALA A 11 -15.36 54.21 -43.01
C ALA A 11 -15.29 55.70 -42.64
N TYR A 12 -16.42 56.40 -42.71
CA TYR A 12 -16.56 57.79 -42.26
C TYR A 12 -17.22 57.84 -40.89
N GLY A 13 -16.66 58.61 -39.95
CA GLY A 13 -17.25 58.82 -38.63
C GLY A 13 -16.39 59.72 -37.72
N GLY A 14 -16.99 60.21 -36.63
CA GLY A 14 -16.30 61.03 -35.61
C GLY A 14 -15.53 60.23 -34.56
N SER A 15 -15.48 58.90 -34.69
CA SER A 15 -14.80 57.96 -33.79
C SER A 15 -14.20 56.80 -34.59
N SER A 16 -13.47 55.91 -33.90
CA SER A 16 -12.97 54.67 -34.51
C SER A 16 -14.14 53.73 -34.86
N LEU A 17 -14.24 53.34 -36.12
CA LEU A 17 -15.30 52.49 -36.67
C LEU A 17 -14.68 51.30 -37.41
N PHE A 18 -15.39 50.18 -37.46
CA PHE A 18 -15.00 49.03 -38.27
C PHE A 18 -15.17 49.34 -39.77
N PRO A 19 -14.11 49.34 -40.58
CA PRO A 19 -14.18 49.75 -41.98
C PRO A 19 -14.75 48.64 -42.87
N THR A 20 -15.83 48.92 -43.59
CA THR A 20 -16.53 47.96 -44.47
C THR A 20 -16.65 48.42 -45.93
N ASN A 21 -16.33 49.69 -46.23
CA ASN A 21 -16.43 50.23 -47.58
C ASN A 21 -15.11 50.05 -48.34
N THR A 22 -15.17 49.87 -49.65
CA THR A 22 -14.00 49.83 -50.53
C THR A 22 -14.17 50.84 -51.66
N TYR A 23 -13.08 51.33 -52.24
CA TYR A 23 -13.13 52.27 -53.37
C TYR A 23 -12.00 52.00 -54.35
N GLN A 24 -12.32 51.67 -55.60
CA GLN A 24 -11.37 51.51 -56.73
C GLN A 24 -10.07 50.75 -56.42
N ASN A 25 -10.12 49.74 -55.53
CA ASN A 25 -8.93 49.00 -55.08
C ASN A 25 -7.82 49.91 -54.49
N THR A 26 -8.23 50.99 -53.81
CA THR A 26 -7.32 52.00 -53.24
C THR A 26 -6.54 51.44 -52.06
N ASN A 27 -5.22 51.66 -52.05
CA ASN A 27 -4.37 51.40 -50.90
C ASN A 27 -4.32 52.65 -50.00
N TYR A 28 -4.72 52.50 -48.73
CA TYR A 28 -4.68 53.56 -47.72
C TYR A 28 -3.38 53.58 -46.89
N TRP A 29 -2.37 52.80 -47.30
CA TRP A 29 -1.03 52.75 -46.70
C TRP A 29 -1.00 52.41 -45.20
N VAL A 30 -2.01 51.67 -44.73
CA VAL A 30 -2.02 51.05 -43.41
C VAL A 30 -1.33 49.71 -43.53
N ASP A 31 -0.25 49.53 -42.77
CA ASP A 31 0.49 48.27 -42.71
C ASP A 31 0.51 47.74 -41.27
N VAL A 32 0.54 46.42 -41.16
CA VAL A 32 0.73 45.76 -39.88
C VAL A 32 2.22 45.53 -39.69
N VAL A 33 2.76 45.91 -38.52
CA VAL A 33 4.07 45.40 -38.13
C VAL A 33 3.90 43.92 -37.81
N PHE A 34 4.25 43.07 -38.76
CA PHE A 34 4.29 41.63 -38.55
C PHE A 34 5.64 41.27 -37.94
N ASN A 35 5.64 40.89 -36.66
CA ASN A 35 6.79 40.27 -36.00
C ASN A 35 6.59 38.74 -36.06
N PRO A 36 7.18 38.02 -37.03
CA PRO A 36 7.19 36.57 -37.01
C PRO A 36 8.18 36.10 -35.96
N ASN A 37 7.75 35.99 -34.71
CA ASN A 37 8.44 35.17 -33.73
C ASN A 37 8.25 33.68 -34.08
N SER A 38 8.99 33.18 -35.09
CA SER A 38 9.37 31.76 -35.27
C SER A 38 10.02 31.48 -36.65
N SER A 39 11.34 31.72 -36.76
CA SER A 39 12.21 30.94 -37.67
C SER A 39 13.43 30.43 -36.90
N ALA A 40 13.26 30.03 -35.65
CA ALA A 40 14.20 29.07 -35.09
C ALA A 40 13.93 27.75 -35.82
N THR A 41 14.94 27.22 -36.52
CA THR A 41 14.90 25.85 -37.03
C THR A 41 14.44 24.92 -35.91
N ASN A 42 13.52 23.99 -36.21
CA ASN A 42 13.06 23.01 -35.24
C ASN A 42 14.27 22.25 -34.69
N GLN A 43 14.44 22.25 -33.37
CA GLN A 43 15.48 21.50 -32.67
C GLN A 43 14.84 20.29 -32.02
N ALA A 44 15.55 19.17 -32.03
CA ALA A 44 15.05 17.98 -31.35
C ALA A 44 14.94 18.23 -29.83
N PRO A 45 13.96 17.59 -29.17
CA PRO A 45 13.83 17.70 -27.73
C PRO A 45 14.98 16.98 -27.00
N ASN A 46 15.15 17.30 -25.72
CA ASN A 46 16.12 16.67 -24.85
C ASN A 46 15.40 15.84 -23.79
N ALA A 47 15.46 14.51 -23.93
CA ALA A 47 14.93 13.56 -22.97
C ALA A 47 15.97 13.28 -21.86
N VAL A 48 15.54 13.23 -20.61
CA VAL A 48 16.40 13.01 -19.43
C VAL A 48 16.00 11.72 -18.72
N ASN A 49 16.99 10.93 -18.29
CA ASN A 49 16.71 9.66 -17.60
C ASN A 49 15.94 9.87 -16.30
N ASP A 50 15.07 8.90 -15.98
CA ASP A 50 14.17 8.95 -14.84
C ASP A 50 14.43 7.83 -13.82
N THR A 51 14.03 8.12 -12.58
CA THR A 51 13.73 7.09 -11.59
C THR A 51 12.23 6.95 -11.49
N GLY A 52 11.70 5.81 -11.92
CA GLY A 52 10.29 5.50 -11.88
C GLY A 52 9.80 5.10 -10.47
N PRO A 53 8.48 4.84 -10.32
CA PRO A 53 7.90 4.49 -9.03
C PRO A 53 8.42 3.13 -8.52
N ALA A 54 8.29 2.93 -7.20
CA ALA A 54 8.55 1.62 -6.60
C ALA A 54 7.59 0.57 -7.19
N VAL A 55 8.13 -0.61 -7.54
CA VAL A 55 7.37 -1.72 -8.09
C VAL A 55 7.29 -2.83 -7.05
N THR A 56 6.11 -3.40 -6.84
CA THR A 56 5.94 -4.57 -5.98
C THR A 56 6.03 -5.84 -6.83
N ARG A 57 6.82 -6.83 -6.40
CA ARG A 57 6.91 -8.13 -7.06
C ARG A 57 5.51 -8.68 -7.38
N ASN A 58 5.35 -9.25 -8.58
CA ASN A 58 4.10 -9.82 -9.11
C ASN A 58 2.94 -8.83 -9.30
N SER A 59 3.15 -7.53 -9.11
CA SER A 59 2.11 -6.51 -9.28
C SER A 59 2.51 -5.50 -10.34
N ALA A 60 1.62 -5.26 -11.30
CA ALA A 60 1.81 -4.20 -12.29
C ALA A 60 1.68 -2.82 -11.62
N VAL A 61 2.51 -1.87 -12.04
CA VAL A 61 2.40 -0.46 -11.65
C VAL A 61 1.98 0.36 -12.87
N THR A 62 1.05 1.29 -12.69
CA THR A 62 0.64 2.24 -13.74
C THR A 62 0.84 3.65 -13.23
N PHE A 63 1.45 4.51 -14.05
CA PHE A 63 1.71 5.91 -13.74
C PHE A 63 1.55 6.78 -14.99
N ALA A 64 1.38 8.09 -14.79
CA ALA A 64 1.11 9.02 -15.88
C ALA A 64 2.37 9.30 -16.70
N THR A 65 2.24 9.49 -18.02
CA THR A 65 3.36 9.89 -18.89
C THR A 65 3.93 11.26 -18.51
N SER A 66 3.10 12.12 -17.91
CA SER A 66 3.54 13.44 -17.41
C SER A 66 4.58 13.36 -16.31
N THR A 67 4.70 12.24 -15.59
CA THR A 67 5.75 12.09 -14.57
C THR A 67 7.12 11.87 -15.20
N LEU A 68 7.16 11.25 -16.39
CA LEU A 68 8.40 11.06 -17.15
C LEU A 68 8.77 12.34 -17.91
N LEU A 69 7.80 13.03 -18.50
CA LEU A 69 8.03 14.29 -19.23
C LEU A 69 8.43 15.47 -18.32
N ALA A 70 8.44 15.31 -16.99
CA ALA A 70 8.57 16.42 -16.05
C ALA A 70 9.96 17.09 -16.05
N ASN A 71 11.01 16.35 -16.41
CA ASN A 71 12.39 16.80 -16.54
C ASN A 71 12.85 16.97 -18.00
N ASP A 72 11.99 16.64 -18.96
CA ASP A 72 12.26 16.76 -20.38
C ASP A 72 12.03 18.19 -20.87
N THR A 73 12.78 18.60 -21.88
CA THR A 73 12.72 19.97 -22.40
C THR A 73 12.82 20.00 -23.91
N ASP A 74 12.21 21.02 -24.50
CA ASP A 74 12.34 21.33 -25.92
C ASP A 74 12.96 22.73 -26.09
N PRO A 75 14.04 22.90 -26.88
CA PRO A 75 14.68 24.20 -27.07
C PRO A 75 13.78 25.26 -27.72
N ASN A 76 12.75 24.85 -28.47
CA ASN A 76 11.76 25.73 -29.08
C ASN A 76 10.54 25.97 -28.17
N GLY A 77 10.44 25.26 -27.04
CA GLY A 77 9.31 25.31 -26.12
C GLY A 77 8.09 24.54 -26.64
N ASP A 78 8.28 23.65 -27.60
CA ASP A 78 7.21 22.83 -28.17
C ASP A 78 6.71 21.78 -27.14
N ALA A 79 5.42 21.44 -27.22
CA ALA A 79 4.81 20.50 -26.30
C ALA A 79 5.30 19.06 -26.58
N LEU A 80 5.70 18.36 -25.52
CA LEU A 80 6.25 17.02 -25.62
C LEU A 80 5.21 15.94 -25.37
N SER A 81 5.32 14.85 -26.12
CA SER A 81 4.48 13.65 -25.95
C SER A 81 5.33 12.38 -26.01
N ILE A 82 4.98 11.38 -25.19
CA ILE A 82 5.59 10.06 -25.29
C ILE A 82 4.91 9.30 -26.43
N THR A 83 5.71 8.86 -27.38
CA THR A 83 5.24 8.17 -28.59
C THR A 83 5.42 6.65 -28.52
N ASN A 84 6.41 6.18 -27.76
CA ASN A 84 6.72 4.76 -27.65
C ASN A 84 7.41 4.39 -26.32
N VAL A 85 7.28 3.13 -25.91
CA VAL A 85 8.05 2.49 -24.83
C VAL A 85 8.69 1.20 -25.34
N SER A 86 9.91 0.89 -24.91
CA SER A 86 10.69 -0.24 -25.42
C SER A 86 11.77 -0.71 -24.45
N GLY A 87 12.48 -1.78 -24.80
CA GLY A 87 13.62 -2.29 -24.05
C GLY A 87 13.38 -2.61 -22.57
N PRO A 88 12.26 -3.27 -22.18
CA PRO A 88 12.05 -3.59 -20.78
C PRO A 88 13.10 -4.58 -20.26
N THR A 89 13.54 -4.37 -19.03
CA THR A 89 14.40 -5.28 -18.27
C THR A 89 13.64 -5.77 -17.05
N ASN A 90 13.71 -7.09 -16.80
CA ASN A 90 13.05 -7.74 -15.65
C ASN A 90 11.53 -7.46 -15.55
N GLY A 91 10.86 -7.32 -16.69
CA GLY A 91 9.42 -7.15 -16.79
C GLY A 91 8.94 -6.90 -18.22
N THR A 92 7.73 -6.39 -18.34
CA THR A 92 7.10 -5.92 -19.59
C THR A 92 6.60 -4.49 -19.40
N VAL A 93 6.51 -3.72 -20.48
CA VAL A 93 6.04 -2.33 -20.46
C VAL A 93 5.04 -2.09 -21.58
N SER A 94 4.00 -1.31 -21.31
CA SER A 94 3.02 -0.87 -22.30
C SER A 94 2.65 0.60 -22.11
N LEU A 95 2.48 1.32 -23.22
CA LEU A 95 2.00 2.69 -23.26
C LEU A 95 0.52 2.71 -23.64
N ASN A 96 -0.29 3.44 -22.87
CA ASN A 96 -1.66 3.78 -23.23
C ASN A 96 -1.71 5.28 -23.57
N THR A 97 -1.73 5.58 -24.86
CA THR A 97 -1.76 6.96 -25.37
C THR A 97 -3.10 7.65 -25.16
N THR A 98 -4.20 6.90 -25.02
CA THR A 98 -5.54 7.48 -24.77
C THR A 98 -5.66 8.01 -23.34
N ASN A 99 -5.13 7.26 -22.37
CA ASN A 99 -5.17 7.62 -20.96
C ASN A 99 -3.89 8.34 -20.48
N ALA A 100 -2.92 8.55 -21.37
CA ALA A 100 -1.61 9.12 -21.05
C ALA A 100 -0.92 8.40 -19.86
N THR A 101 -0.92 7.06 -19.89
CA THR A 101 -0.29 6.24 -18.84
C THR A 101 0.70 5.21 -19.40
N VAL A 102 1.69 4.88 -18.58
CA VAL A 102 2.61 3.75 -18.80
C VAL A 102 2.34 2.71 -17.72
N THR A 103 2.28 1.45 -18.13
CA THR A 103 2.14 0.30 -17.21
C THR A 103 3.39 -0.57 -17.32
N PHE A 104 4.04 -0.83 -16.18
CA PHE A 104 5.14 -1.78 -16.08
C PHE A 104 4.72 -2.98 -15.24
N THR A 105 4.92 -4.19 -15.76
CA THR A 105 4.64 -5.45 -15.05
C THR A 105 5.95 -6.21 -14.83
N PRO A 106 6.41 -6.39 -13.58
CA PRO A 106 7.66 -7.10 -13.29
C PRO A 106 7.57 -8.57 -13.69
N THR A 107 8.70 -9.18 -14.03
CA THR A 107 8.79 -10.63 -14.21
C THR A 107 8.32 -11.34 -12.94
N THR A 108 7.49 -12.36 -13.08
CA THR A 108 6.98 -13.14 -11.94
C THR A 108 8.12 -13.63 -11.05
N GLY A 109 8.01 -13.40 -9.74
CA GLY A 109 8.98 -13.80 -8.74
C GLY A 109 10.22 -12.90 -8.65
N TYR A 110 10.41 -11.94 -9.55
CA TYR A 110 11.62 -11.12 -9.59
C TYR A 110 11.65 -10.03 -8.51
N THR A 111 12.82 -9.83 -7.92
CA THR A 111 13.15 -8.67 -7.07
C THR A 111 14.52 -8.14 -7.47
N GLY A 112 14.68 -6.83 -7.52
CA GLY A 112 15.92 -6.18 -7.95
C GLY A 112 15.68 -5.02 -8.91
N ALA A 113 16.73 -4.60 -9.61
CA ALA A 113 16.66 -3.50 -10.58
C ALA A 113 15.87 -3.92 -11.83
N ALA A 114 15.02 -3.03 -12.30
CA ALA A 114 14.25 -3.18 -13.53
C ALA A 114 14.22 -1.84 -14.27
N GLY A 115 13.61 -1.79 -15.45
CA GLY A 115 13.53 -0.54 -16.20
C GLY A 115 13.08 -0.74 -17.63
N PHE A 116 12.96 0.37 -18.36
CA PHE A 116 12.61 0.41 -19.77
C PHE A 116 13.04 1.75 -20.37
N THR A 117 12.94 1.90 -21.70
CA THR A 117 13.23 3.13 -22.43
C THR A 117 11.93 3.74 -22.98
N TYR A 118 11.80 5.07 -22.98
CA TYR A 118 10.71 5.78 -23.66
C TYR A 118 11.25 6.75 -24.72
N ALA A 119 10.42 7.05 -25.72
CA ALA A 119 10.71 8.01 -26.77
C ALA A 119 9.70 9.16 -26.77
N ILE A 120 10.20 10.39 -26.85
CA ILE A 120 9.40 11.62 -26.91
C ILE A 120 9.43 12.26 -28.30
N SER A 121 8.40 13.04 -28.63
CA SER A 121 8.36 13.87 -29.83
C SER A 121 7.79 15.26 -29.52
N ASP A 122 8.31 16.26 -30.25
CA ASP A 122 7.87 17.66 -30.28
C ASP A 122 6.67 17.90 -31.23
N GLY A 123 6.21 16.87 -31.97
CA GLY A 123 5.14 17.00 -32.97
C GLY A 123 5.54 17.74 -34.27
N ARG A 124 6.81 18.12 -34.40
CA ARG A 124 7.39 18.86 -35.55
C ARG A 124 8.52 18.10 -36.23
N GLY A 125 8.74 16.85 -35.82
CA GLY A 125 9.67 15.89 -36.42
C GLY A 125 10.95 15.68 -35.61
N GLY A 126 11.12 16.37 -34.47
CA GLY A 126 12.15 16.08 -33.49
C GLY A 126 11.73 14.95 -32.56
N THR A 127 12.70 14.09 -32.21
CA THR A 127 12.51 12.98 -31.28
C THR A 127 13.73 12.79 -30.40
N SER A 128 13.53 12.29 -29.19
CA SER A 128 14.60 11.91 -28.26
C SER A 128 14.16 10.76 -27.36
N SER A 129 15.08 10.11 -26.67
CA SER A 129 14.78 8.94 -25.83
C SER A 129 15.55 8.95 -24.52
N ALA A 130 14.93 8.44 -23.47
CA ALA A 130 15.51 8.31 -22.14
C ALA A 130 15.13 7.00 -21.46
N ASN A 131 15.89 6.63 -20.43
CA ASN A 131 15.69 5.40 -19.66
C ASN A 131 14.97 5.69 -18.35
N VAL A 132 14.04 4.81 -17.98
CA VAL A 132 13.41 4.76 -16.67
C VAL A 132 14.00 3.61 -15.89
N THR A 133 14.59 3.93 -14.73
CA THR A 133 15.06 2.94 -13.77
C THR A 133 13.98 2.65 -12.73
N LEU A 134 13.75 1.38 -12.43
CA LEU A 134 12.76 0.89 -11.49
C LEU A 134 13.42 -0.05 -10.47
N THR A 135 12.85 -0.14 -9.28
CA THR A 135 13.24 -1.15 -8.30
C THR A 135 12.01 -2.00 -7.96
N VAL A 136 12.14 -3.32 -8.18
CA VAL A 136 11.15 -4.32 -7.81
C VAL A 136 11.49 -4.85 -6.43
N SER A 137 10.66 -4.52 -5.45
CA SER A 137 10.80 -4.99 -4.08
C SER A 137 9.82 -6.11 -3.80
N ALA A 138 10.19 -7.01 -2.89
CA ALA A 138 9.20 -7.89 -2.27
C ALA A 138 8.10 -7.02 -1.62
N PRO A 139 6.84 -7.46 -1.61
CA PRO A 139 5.80 -6.84 -0.79
C PRO A 139 6.34 -6.59 0.62
N GLY A 140 6.21 -5.37 1.12
CA GLY A 140 6.56 -5.08 2.50
C GLY A 140 5.66 -5.89 3.44
N THR A 141 6.24 -6.80 4.23
CA THR A 141 5.49 -7.60 5.20
C THR A 141 5.83 -7.12 6.60
N ALA A 142 5.41 -5.88 6.92
CA ALA A 142 5.44 -5.47 8.31
C ALA A 142 4.63 -6.48 9.13
N PRO A 143 5.13 -6.91 10.30
CA PRO A 143 4.37 -7.82 11.13
C PRO A 143 3.01 -7.22 11.50
N VAL A 144 1.97 -8.03 11.44
CA VAL A 144 0.59 -7.68 11.74
C VAL A 144 0.15 -8.38 13.01
N SER A 145 -0.59 -7.66 13.85
CA SER A 145 -1.25 -8.17 15.05
C SER A 145 -2.77 -7.88 14.95
N LEU A 146 -3.60 -8.63 15.68
CA LEU A 146 -5.05 -8.40 15.75
C LEU A 146 -5.38 -7.06 16.40
N PHE A 147 -4.58 -6.62 17.38
CA PHE A 147 -4.78 -5.38 18.12
C PHE A 147 -3.60 -4.41 17.95
N SER A 148 -3.90 -3.11 17.95
CA SER A 148 -2.85 -2.08 17.93
C SER A 148 -2.05 -2.12 19.23
N SER A 149 -0.78 -1.68 19.18
CA SER A 149 0.07 -1.53 20.38
C SER A 149 -0.48 -0.53 21.41
N SER A 150 -1.37 0.37 20.99
CA SER A 150 -2.06 1.34 21.85
C SER A 150 -3.37 0.83 22.44
N SER A 151 -3.87 -0.34 22.01
CA SER A 151 -5.13 -0.90 22.51
C SER A 151 -4.96 -1.40 23.94
N THR A 152 -5.95 -1.14 24.80
CA THR A 152 -5.93 -1.50 26.22
C THR A 152 -7.22 -2.21 26.67
N PRO A 153 -7.12 -3.14 27.65
CA PRO A 153 -8.27 -3.79 28.28
C PRO A 153 -9.20 -2.84 29.03
N ALA A 154 -10.48 -3.19 29.07
CA ALA A 154 -11.44 -2.55 29.97
C ALA A 154 -11.16 -2.89 31.44
N ALA A 155 -10.78 -4.15 31.72
CA ALA A 155 -10.32 -4.59 33.02
C ALA A 155 -8.90 -5.15 32.91
N THR A 156 -7.96 -4.58 33.67
CA THR A 156 -6.55 -5.00 33.62
C THR A 156 -6.19 -6.06 34.67
N ASN A 157 -6.97 -6.19 35.75
CA ASN A 157 -6.72 -7.14 36.84
C ASN A 157 -8.04 -7.82 37.26
N THR A 158 -8.45 -8.87 36.56
CA THR A 158 -9.64 -9.66 36.95
C THR A 158 -9.42 -10.33 38.30
N ASN A 159 -10.39 -10.29 39.21
CA ASN A 159 -10.26 -10.89 40.55
C ASN A 159 -10.46 -12.42 40.54
N ASP A 160 -9.60 -13.11 39.81
CA ASP A 160 -9.48 -14.56 39.77
C ASP A 160 -8.02 -14.92 40.06
N LEU A 161 -7.78 -15.77 41.05
CA LEU A 161 -6.44 -16.15 41.52
C LEU A 161 -6.02 -17.55 41.05
N ASN A 162 -6.88 -18.23 40.29
CA ASN A 162 -6.60 -19.60 39.87
C ASN A 162 -5.63 -19.62 38.68
N PRO A 163 -4.75 -20.63 38.60
CA PRO A 163 -4.00 -20.93 37.40
C PRO A 163 -4.93 -21.16 36.21
N VAL A 164 -4.71 -20.43 35.12
CA VAL A 164 -5.64 -20.37 33.99
C VAL A 164 -4.90 -20.14 32.67
N GLU A 165 -5.36 -20.82 31.63
CA GLU A 165 -5.04 -20.58 30.23
C GLU A 165 -6.12 -19.70 29.62
N LEU A 166 -5.72 -18.65 28.89
CA LEU A 166 -6.61 -17.69 28.25
C LEU A 166 -6.17 -17.47 26.81
N GLY A 167 -7.10 -17.34 25.87
CA GLY A 167 -6.76 -17.28 24.46
C GLY A 167 -7.79 -16.69 23.53
N VAL A 168 -7.38 -16.61 22.27
CA VAL A 168 -8.16 -16.12 21.13
C VAL A 168 -8.06 -17.13 19.99
N LYS A 169 -9.21 -17.47 19.40
CA LYS A 169 -9.26 -18.16 18.10
C LYS A 169 -9.07 -17.13 17.00
N PHE A 170 -8.26 -17.45 16.00
CA PHE A 170 -8.01 -16.58 14.86
C PHE A 170 -7.75 -17.37 13.57
N GLN A 171 -7.84 -16.68 12.45
CA GLN A 171 -7.53 -17.17 11.11
C GLN A 171 -6.66 -16.13 10.39
N ALA A 172 -5.88 -16.58 9.41
CA ALA A 172 -5.19 -15.72 8.46
C ALA A 172 -5.76 -15.92 7.05
N SER A 173 -6.07 -14.86 6.32
CA SER A 173 -6.56 -14.92 4.93
C SER A 173 -5.44 -15.07 3.89
N SER A 174 -4.19 -14.81 4.29
CA SER A 174 -2.99 -15.00 3.47
C SER A 174 -2.05 -16.00 4.12
N ALA A 175 -1.14 -16.57 3.32
CA ALA A 175 -0.06 -17.38 3.87
C ALA A 175 0.90 -16.48 4.66
N GLY A 176 1.68 -17.09 5.56
CA GLY A 176 2.64 -16.38 6.41
C GLY A 176 3.02 -17.19 7.64
N THR A 177 3.80 -16.58 8.53
CA THR A 177 4.29 -17.23 9.76
C THR A 177 3.94 -16.44 11.01
N ILE A 178 3.71 -17.13 12.12
CA ILE A 178 3.63 -16.52 13.45
C ILE A 178 5.03 -16.58 14.08
N SER A 179 5.63 -15.42 14.35
CA SER A 179 6.96 -15.34 14.97
C SER A 179 6.91 -15.13 16.48
N ALA A 180 5.84 -14.55 17.01
CA ALA A 180 5.71 -14.28 18.43
C ALA A 180 4.24 -14.31 18.88
N ILE A 181 4.07 -14.45 20.19
CA ILE A 181 2.80 -14.35 20.89
C ILE A 181 2.86 -13.21 21.90
N LYS A 182 1.72 -12.57 22.12
CA LYS A 182 1.59 -11.39 22.97
C LYS A 182 0.44 -11.58 23.93
N PHE A 183 0.53 -10.95 25.10
CA PHE A 183 -0.63 -10.72 25.95
C PHE A 183 -0.55 -9.36 26.64
N TYR A 184 -1.69 -8.81 27.05
CA TYR A 184 -1.72 -7.59 27.86
C TYR A 184 -1.68 -7.94 29.35
N LYS A 185 -0.64 -7.45 30.03
CA LYS A 185 -0.39 -7.71 31.45
C LYS A 185 -0.94 -6.59 32.33
N GLY A 186 -1.71 -6.98 33.35
CA GLY A 186 -2.06 -6.11 34.48
C GLY A 186 -0.97 -6.10 35.55
N SER A 187 -0.93 -5.05 36.36
CA SER A 187 0.08 -4.89 37.43
C SER A 187 0.05 -5.98 38.51
N GLN A 188 -1.07 -6.70 38.65
CA GLN A 188 -1.21 -7.82 39.61
C GLN A 188 -1.07 -9.19 38.96
N ASN A 189 -0.97 -9.27 37.63
CA ASN A 189 -0.72 -10.50 36.91
C ASN A 189 0.79 -10.83 36.99
N THR A 190 1.16 -11.48 38.08
CA THR A 190 2.53 -11.86 38.39
C THR A 190 2.75 -13.35 38.18
N GLY A 191 3.95 -13.84 38.49
CA GLY A 191 4.29 -15.24 38.30
C GLY A 191 4.82 -15.53 36.90
N THR A 192 4.69 -16.77 36.46
CA THR A 192 5.24 -17.25 35.19
C THR A 192 4.16 -17.26 34.13
N HIS A 193 4.51 -16.73 32.96
CA HIS A 193 3.64 -16.71 31.78
C HIS A 193 4.23 -17.56 30.67
N ILE A 194 3.40 -18.41 30.08
CA ILE A 194 3.77 -19.28 28.95
C ILE A 194 2.77 -19.05 27.84
N GLY A 195 3.24 -18.60 26.68
CA GLY A 195 2.40 -18.45 25.49
C GLY A 195 2.47 -19.70 24.61
N THR A 196 1.34 -20.15 24.10
CA THR A 196 1.25 -21.31 23.21
C THR A 196 0.37 -21.02 22.00
N LEU A 197 0.84 -21.44 20.83
CA LEU A 197 0.07 -21.48 19.60
C LEU A 197 -0.42 -22.91 19.36
N TRP A 198 -1.71 -23.07 19.11
CA TRP A 198 -2.37 -24.36 18.95
C TRP A 198 -3.01 -24.49 17.57
N SER A 199 -3.03 -25.71 17.06
CA SER A 199 -3.94 -26.10 15.97
C SER A 199 -5.40 -26.14 16.45
N SER A 200 -6.35 -26.22 15.51
CA SER A 200 -7.78 -26.37 15.81
C SER A 200 -8.13 -27.63 16.62
N THR A 201 -7.29 -28.65 16.61
CA THR A 201 -7.49 -29.92 17.34
C THR A 201 -6.79 -29.95 18.70
N GLY A 202 -6.13 -28.87 19.10
CA GLY A 202 -5.45 -28.76 20.39
C GLY A 202 -4.02 -29.31 20.43
N GLN A 203 -3.41 -29.60 19.28
CA GLN A 203 -1.96 -29.86 19.23
C GLN A 203 -1.19 -28.53 19.39
N ALA A 204 -0.24 -28.49 20.32
CA ALA A 204 0.67 -27.36 20.49
C ALA A 204 1.66 -27.31 19.30
N LEU A 205 1.65 -26.19 18.58
CA LEU A 205 2.51 -25.96 17.42
C LEU A 205 3.79 -25.23 17.80
N ALA A 206 3.72 -24.34 18.78
CA ALA A 206 4.87 -23.66 19.38
C ALA A 206 4.53 -23.15 20.78
N THR A 207 5.55 -23.07 21.63
CA THR A 207 5.45 -22.55 23.00
C THR A 207 6.62 -21.60 23.27
N ALA A 208 6.38 -20.52 24.00
CA ALA A 208 7.40 -19.59 24.45
C ALA A 208 7.11 -19.11 25.88
N THR A 209 8.11 -19.14 26.76
CA THR A 209 8.02 -18.53 28.09
C THR A 209 8.28 -17.03 27.98
N PHE A 210 7.43 -16.20 28.58
CA PHE A 210 7.68 -14.77 28.66
C PHE A 210 8.78 -14.49 29.70
N THR A 211 9.80 -13.71 29.31
CA THR A 211 10.93 -13.34 30.16
C THR A 211 11.19 -11.84 30.04
N GLY A 212 11.65 -11.20 31.13
CA GLY A 212 11.94 -9.76 31.11
C GLY A 212 10.70 -8.89 30.97
N GLU A 213 9.55 -9.36 31.46
CA GLU A 213 8.27 -8.67 31.35
C GLU A 213 8.26 -7.33 32.10
N SER A 214 7.57 -6.34 31.54
CA SER A 214 7.31 -5.09 32.25
C SER A 214 6.26 -5.29 33.36
N ALA A 215 6.08 -4.28 34.21
CA ALA A 215 5.08 -4.32 35.28
C ALA A 215 3.64 -4.36 34.74
N SER A 216 3.38 -3.75 33.58
CA SER A 216 2.07 -3.75 32.93
C SER A 216 2.20 -3.38 31.44
N GLY A 217 1.14 -3.66 30.67
CA GLY A 217 1.09 -3.39 29.23
C GLY A 217 1.36 -4.64 28.39
N TRP A 218 1.48 -4.45 27.08
CA TRP A 218 1.76 -5.55 26.15
C TRP A 218 3.10 -6.22 26.43
N GLN A 219 3.06 -7.53 26.65
CA GLN A 219 4.23 -8.41 26.70
C GLN A 219 4.32 -9.16 25.37
N THR A 220 5.53 -9.49 24.96
CA THR A 220 5.79 -10.26 23.73
C THR A 220 6.81 -11.35 24.01
N ALA A 221 6.53 -12.56 23.56
CA ALA A 221 7.47 -13.68 23.58
C ALA A 221 7.63 -14.25 22.18
N THR A 222 8.87 -14.25 21.69
CA THR A 222 9.22 -14.77 20.37
C THR A 222 9.37 -16.29 20.42
N PHE A 223 8.78 -17.00 19.45
CA PHE A 223 8.98 -18.44 19.31
C PHE A 223 10.38 -18.74 18.77
N SER A 224 10.99 -19.84 19.22
CA SER A 224 12.31 -20.29 18.73
C SER A 224 12.31 -20.63 17.24
N SER A 225 11.15 -20.95 16.69
CA SER A 225 10.95 -21.18 15.25
C SER A 225 9.57 -20.64 14.85
N PRO A 226 9.48 -19.77 13.82
CA PRO A 226 8.20 -19.28 13.34
C PRO A 226 7.31 -20.42 12.83
N VAL A 227 6.01 -20.34 13.12
CA VAL A 227 5.03 -21.36 12.71
C VAL A 227 4.32 -20.92 11.44
N THR A 228 4.38 -21.71 10.38
CA THR A 228 3.66 -21.42 9.13
C THR A 228 2.17 -21.68 9.27
N LEU A 229 1.35 -20.72 8.85
CA LEU A 229 -0.10 -20.85 8.84
C LEU A 229 -0.62 -21.27 7.47
N THR A 230 -1.63 -22.12 7.47
CA THR A 230 -2.45 -22.40 6.28
C THR A 230 -3.57 -21.35 6.20
N PRO A 231 -3.73 -20.63 5.08
CA PRO A 231 -4.80 -19.65 4.92
C PRO A 231 -6.18 -20.26 5.18
N GLY A 232 -7.02 -19.55 5.93
CA GLY A 232 -8.38 -19.98 6.29
C GLY A 232 -8.45 -21.10 7.34
N ALA A 233 -7.33 -21.64 7.81
CA ALA A 233 -7.34 -22.58 8.93
C ALA A 233 -7.48 -21.82 10.27
N THR A 234 -8.25 -22.40 11.19
CA THR A 234 -8.44 -21.85 12.54
C THR A 234 -7.30 -22.30 13.46
N TYR A 235 -6.72 -21.33 14.16
CA TYR A 235 -5.71 -21.53 15.19
C TYR A 235 -6.17 -20.88 16.50
N THR A 236 -5.57 -21.30 17.61
CA THR A 236 -5.76 -20.64 18.91
C THR A 236 -4.41 -20.14 19.40
N ALA A 237 -4.33 -18.86 19.76
CA ALA A 237 -3.21 -18.31 20.52
C ALA A 237 -3.65 -18.16 21.97
N SER A 238 -2.83 -18.60 22.92
CA SER A 238 -3.15 -18.49 24.34
C SER A 238 -1.93 -18.16 25.19
N TYR A 239 -2.15 -17.69 26.41
CA TYR A 239 -1.15 -17.68 27.46
C TYR A 239 -1.69 -18.31 28.74
N HIS A 240 -0.82 -19.03 29.42
CA HIS A 240 -1.03 -19.54 30.76
C HIS A 240 -0.44 -18.57 31.78
N THR A 241 -1.17 -18.36 32.88
CA THR A 241 -0.64 -17.75 34.10
C THR A 241 -0.86 -18.67 35.28
N ASN A 242 0.15 -18.80 36.15
CA ASN A 242 0.04 -19.56 37.39
C ASN A 242 -0.55 -18.76 38.57
N ALA A 243 -0.81 -17.46 38.41
CA ALA A 243 -1.30 -16.58 39.48
C ALA A 243 -2.69 -15.95 39.18
N GLY A 244 -3.26 -16.19 38.00
CA GLY A 244 -4.51 -15.55 37.56
C GLY A 244 -4.33 -14.06 37.28
N ARG A 245 -5.28 -13.22 37.72
CA ARG A 245 -5.25 -11.75 37.61
C ARG A 245 -5.23 -11.20 36.17
N TYR A 246 -5.77 -11.95 35.23
CA TYR A 246 -5.72 -11.61 33.81
C TYR A 246 -6.48 -10.36 33.41
N SER A 247 -6.13 -9.81 32.25
CA SER A 247 -6.84 -8.71 31.60
C SER A 247 -8.03 -9.22 30.78
N ASN A 248 -9.15 -8.49 30.76
CA ASN A 248 -10.28 -8.83 29.89
C ASN A 248 -11.07 -7.59 29.41
N THR A 249 -11.82 -7.79 28.32
CA THR A 249 -12.93 -6.93 27.90
C THR A 249 -14.12 -7.81 27.52
N ALA A 250 -15.23 -7.72 28.25
CA ALA A 250 -16.46 -8.44 27.92
C ALA A 250 -17.07 -7.97 26.59
N ASN A 251 -17.78 -8.86 25.89
CA ASN A 251 -18.47 -8.61 24.61
C ASN A 251 -17.58 -8.17 23.44
N ALA A 252 -16.26 -8.21 23.59
CA ALA A 252 -15.32 -7.77 22.54
C ALA A 252 -15.43 -8.60 21.25
N PHE A 253 -15.78 -9.89 21.34
CA PHE A 253 -16.02 -10.77 20.19
C PHE A 253 -17.51 -11.00 19.90
N ALA A 254 -18.37 -10.03 20.22
CA ALA A 254 -19.74 -10.00 19.69
C ALA A 254 -19.75 -9.91 18.16
N ASN A 255 -18.75 -9.24 17.59
CA ASN A 255 -18.45 -9.23 16.16
C ASN A 255 -17.02 -9.72 15.93
N ALA A 256 -16.67 -10.04 14.69
CA ALA A 256 -15.31 -10.40 14.33
C ALA A 256 -14.39 -9.17 14.43
N VAL A 257 -13.16 -9.38 14.89
CA VAL A 257 -12.09 -8.37 14.90
C VAL A 257 -11.11 -8.72 13.78
N THR A 258 -10.85 -7.79 12.87
CA THR A 258 -9.96 -8.01 11.71
C THR A 258 -8.89 -6.93 11.64
N SER A 259 -7.66 -7.32 11.36
CA SER A 259 -6.50 -6.44 11.17
C SER A 259 -5.64 -7.02 10.05
N GLY A 260 -5.63 -6.36 8.89
CA GLY A 260 -4.99 -6.88 7.69
C GLY A 260 -5.47 -8.31 7.36
N PRO A 261 -4.57 -9.29 7.19
CA PRO A 261 -4.95 -10.67 6.90
C PRO A 261 -5.43 -11.46 8.13
N LEU A 262 -5.32 -10.93 9.35
CA LEU A 262 -5.74 -11.63 10.57
C LEU A 262 -7.19 -11.34 10.92
N THR A 263 -7.96 -12.37 11.25
CA THR A 263 -9.32 -12.25 11.77
C THR A 263 -9.50 -13.13 13.00
N ALA A 264 -9.93 -12.54 14.11
CA ALA A 264 -10.56 -13.24 15.22
C ALA A 264 -12.07 -13.27 14.99
N PRO A 265 -12.66 -14.43 14.64
CA PRO A 265 -14.08 -14.52 14.29
C PRO A 265 -15.00 -14.23 15.49
N ALA A 266 -16.24 -13.83 15.20
CA ALA A 266 -17.26 -13.58 16.22
C ALA A 266 -17.57 -14.88 16.99
N SER A 267 -17.67 -14.78 18.32
CA SER A 267 -17.81 -15.91 19.22
C SER A 267 -19.00 -16.82 18.86
N ASP A 268 -20.15 -16.22 18.53
CA ASP A 268 -21.38 -16.96 18.23
C ASP A 268 -21.29 -17.78 16.93
N THR A 269 -20.43 -17.36 15.99
CA THR A 269 -20.22 -18.02 14.70
C THR A 269 -19.05 -19.02 14.70
N SER A 270 -18.22 -19.03 15.75
CA SER A 270 -16.99 -19.83 15.82
C SER A 270 -16.98 -20.90 16.92
N GLY A 271 -18.16 -21.23 17.47
CA GLY A 271 -18.27 -22.13 18.63
C GLY A 271 -17.53 -21.59 19.86
N GLY A 272 -17.67 -20.29 20.12
CA GLY A 272 -16.96 -19.55 21.16
C GLY A 272 -15.68 -18.88 20.66
N ASN A 273 -15.44 -17.63 21.09
CA ASN A 273 -14.15 -16.94 21.00
C ASN A 273 -13.95 -16.12 22.29
N GLY A 274 -12.69 -15.85 22.64
CA GLY A 274 -12.37 -15.58 24.04
C GLY A 274 -12.40 -16.86 24.84
N VAL A 275 -11.40 -17.70 24.60
CA VAL A 275 -11.37 -19.05 25.17
C VAL A 275 -10.53 -19.11 26.44
N PHE A 276 -10.87 -20.02 27.34
CA PHE A 276 -10.10 -20.27 28.54
C PHE A 276 -10.16 -21.73 29.00
N ALA A 277 -9.24 -22.11 29.89
CA ALA A 277 -9.30 -23.35 30.66
C ALA A 277 -8.52 -23.22 31.97
N TYR A 278 -9.04 -23.77 33.07
CA TYR A 278 -8.34 -23.80 34.35
C TYR A 278 -7.40 -25.01 34.43
N GLY A 279 -6.19 -24.81 34.95
CA GLY A 279 -5.20 -25.86 35.10
C GLY A 279 -3.86 -25.33 35.60
N SER A 280 -3.10 -26.15 36.32
CA SER A 280 -1.80 -25.78 36.90
C SER A 280 -0.69 -25.61 35.86
N THR A 281 -0.86 -26.17 34.66
CA THR A 281 0.05 -26.08 33.53
C THR A 281 -0.69 -25.61 32.29
N SER A 282 0.04 -25.19 31.26
CA SER A 282 -0.58 -24.83 29.98
C SER A 282 -1.37 -26.00 29.38
N LEU A 283 -2.58 -25.71 28.88
CA LEU A 283 -3.51 -26.69 28.32
C LEU A 283 -4.38 -26.04 27.25
N PHE A 284 -4.89 -26.81 26.29
CA PHE A 284 -5.71 -26.27 25.21
C PHE A 284 -7.04 -25.68 25.73
N PRO A 285 -7.31 -24.37 25.54
CA PRO A 285 -8.51 -23.73 26.08
C PRO A 285 -9.73 -23.98 25.18
N THR A 286 -10.80 -24.54 25.77
CA THR A 286 -12.02 -24.94 25.03
C THR A 286 -13.30 -24.27 25.53
N GLN A 287 -13.27 -23.67 26.73
CA GLN A 287 -14.42 -22.95 27.29
C GLN A 287 -14.43 -21.50 26.81
N SER A 288 -15.59 -20.85 26.77
CA SER A 288 -15.70 -19.42 26.46
C SER A 288 -16.77 -18.77 27.34
N PHE A 289 -16.61 -17.50 27.65
CA PHE A 289 -17.56 -16.75 28.48
C PHE A 289 -17.71 -15.31 28.01
N ASN A 290 -18.96 -14.83 27.90
CA ASN A 290 -19.30 -13.44 27.56
C ASN A 290 -18.58 -12.86 26.32
N ARG A 291 -18.20 -13.72 25.36
CA ARG A 291 -17.52 -13.29 24.12
C ARG A 291 -16.29 -12.42 24.43
N SER A 292 -15.58 -12.75 25.51
CA SER A 292 -14.58 -11.88 26.13
C SER A 292 -13.29 -11.82 25.31
N ASN A 293 -12.64 -10.67 25.24
CA ASN A 293 -11.24 -10.62 24.79
C ASN A 293 -10.34 -10.72 26.01
N TYR A 294 -9.52 -11.77 26.11
CA TYR A 294 -8.50 -11.94 27.14
C TYR A 294 -7.14 -11.32 26.77
N TRP A 295 -7.14 -10.49 25.73
CA TRP A 295 -6.01 -9.67 25.29
C TRP A 295 -4.78 -10.48 24.92
N VAL A 296 -5.01 -11.63 24.28
CA VAL A 296 -3.98 -12.43 23.63
C VAL A 296 -3.90 -12.06 22.17
N ASP A 297 -2.69 -12.00 21.63
CA ASP A 297 -2.44 -11.61 20.26
C ASP A 297 -1.21 -12.32 19.71
N VAL A 298 -0.98 -12.18 18.41
CA VAL A 298 0.12 -12.79 17.68
C VAL A 298 0.88 -11.76 16.86
N VAL A 299 2.11 -12.09 16.50
CA VAL A 299 2.90 -11.36 15.52
C VAL A 299 2.95 -12.20 14.25
N PHE A 300 2.07 -11.89 13.31
CA PHE A 300 1.99 -12.54 12.01
C PHE A 300 2.85 -11.81 10.99
N ASN A 301 3.67 -12.56 10.27
CA ASN A 301 4.49 -12.08 9.18
C ASN A 301 3.87 -12.64 7.90
N PRO A 302 3.08 -11.85 7.15
CA PRO A 302 2.50 -12.32 5.91
C PRO A 302 3.62 -12.81 4.99
N SER A 303 3.40 -13.91 4.27
CA SER A 303 4.29 -14.25 3.17
C SER A 303 4.05 -13.24 2.05
N ALA A 304 5.12 -12.75 1.43
CA ALA A 304 4.99 -12.00 0.18
C ALA A 304 4.12 -12.80 -0.80
N ALA A 305 3.09 -12.16 -1.37
CA ALA A 305 2.23 -12.80 -2.37
C ALA A 305 3.11 -13.48 -3.44
N ALA A 306 2.81 -14.76 -3.69
CA ALA A 306 3.52 -15.60 -4.66
C ALA A 306 3.38 -15.05 -6.08
#